data_AF-A0AAD9PAY0-F1
#
_entry.id   AF-A0AAD9PAY0-F1
#
_cell.length_a   1.000
_cell.length_b   1.000
_cell.length_c   1.000
_cell.angle_alpha   90.00
_cell.angle_beta   90.00
_cell.angle_gamma   90.00
#
_symmetry.space_group_name_H-M   'P 1'
#
loop_
_entity.id
_entity.type
_entity.pdbx_description
1 polymer ?
#
loop_
_entity_poly.entity_id
_entity_poly.type
_entity_poly.pdbx_seq_one_letter_code
_entity_poly.pdbx_strand_id
1 'polypeptide(L)'
;MVELRRMQEDEGLNRVKRKMERIKLRQERLHQKEPFDSDDHFVVIRSGDYYMFEDDSDDDDIISSENAFSPEDTKASMETSGEDEHRLGPLQLINMTFKSGTKQTLDVVKRQEDDRAVSPHRRSMEGGGDAPDGAREPEPLEDVEPEQPTENEPLKTRICNGIKVAWKFFGTLIEQLIHVLNGISYRYRKISSILDEEKEEEKKRMNLRPSEGARGAEGPEGVESQPLHHREVTLLVDVEETEAGDQQESEKKFQKKMPLLLRLCLSLFDALMSRSELVCYFVLILNHLVNASLLSLVYPVSVFLWAMLSVPRPDKTYWVVVITYTEAVVLVKYLFQFGFIPWNKETPFSHNPFFPPRIIGIEQKSDFALFDLFVLFCLFIHRSVLKVVLIKACSSSMCAHEGTLLKRVWSS
;
A
#
# COMPACT_ATOMS: atom_id res chain seq x y z
N MET A 1 -8.92 2.18 13.45
CA MET A 1 -8.40 0.82 13.13
C MET A 1 -8.50 -0.12 14.33
N VAL A 2 -8.01 0.28 15.52
CA VAL A 2 -8.15 -0.54 16.74
C VAL A 2 -9.63 -0.79 17.08
N GLU A 3 -10.48 0.23 16.99
CA GLU A 3 -11.94 0.06 17.20
C GLU A 3 -12.58 -0.88 16.19
N LEU A 4 -12.24 -0.77 14.90
CA LEU A 4 -12.76 -1.68 13.88
C LEU A 4 -12.36 -3.14 14.16
N ARG A 5 -11.12 -3.36 14.62
CA ARG A 5 -10.68 -4.69 15.06
C ARG A 5 -11.48 -5.17 16.28
N ARG A 6 -11.72 -4.31 17.27
CA ARG A 6 -12.55 -4.66 18.44
C ARG A 6 -13.97 -5.04 18.02
N MET A 7 -14.58 -4.29 17.10
CA MET A 7 -15.91 -4.63 16.58
C MET A 7 -15.92 -6.00 15.91
N GLN A 8 -14.88 -6.33 15.11
CA GLN A 8 -14.74 -7.66 14.51
C GLN A 8 -14.52 -8.77 15.55
N GLU A 9 -13.69 -8.51 16.56
CA GLU A 9 -13.45 -9.43 17.68
C GLU A 9 -14.74 -9.67 18.47
N ASP A 10 -15.53 -8.63 18.73
CA ASP A 10 -16.83 -8.70 19.42
C ASP A 10 -17.87 -9.46 18.59
N GLU A 11 -17.94 -9.22 17.27
CA GLU A 11 -18.80 -10.01 16.37
C GLU A 11 -18.41 -11.49 16.37
N GLY A 12 -17.11 -11.79 16.32
CA GLY A 12 -16.57 -13.14 16.43
C GLY A 12 -16.91 -13.79 17.77
N LEU A 13 -16.72 -13.07 18.87
CA LEU A 13 -17.04 -13.54 20.22
C LEU A 13 -18.54 -13.81 20.37
N ASN A 14 -19.40 -12.93 19.84
CA ASN A 14 -20.85 -13.11 19.86
C ASN A 14 -21.29 -14.31 19.02
N ARG A 15 -20.63 -14.58 17.89
CA ARG A 15 -20.86 -15.80 17.09
C ARG A 15 -20.49 -17.05 17.88
N VAL A 16 -19.36 -17.06 18.57
CA VAL A 16 -18.93 -18.19 19.42
C VAL A 16 -19.91 -18.39 20.58
N LYS A 17 -20.33 -17.31 21.25
CA LYS A 17 -21.29 -17.37 22.36
C LYS A 17 -22.63 -17.97 21.92
N ARG A 18 -23.18 -17.55 20.78
CA ARG A 18 -24.41 -18.13 20.21
C ARG A 18 -24.28 -19.61 19.89
N LYS A 19 -23.15 -20.03 19.31
CA LYS A 19 -22.87 -21.46 19.05
C LYS A 19 -22.77 -22.26 20.35
N MET A 20 -22.13 -21.71 21.38
CA MET A 20 -22.02 -22.35 22.70
C MET A 20 -23.39 -22.50 23.36
N GLU A 21 -24.22 -21.46 23.32
CA GLU A 21 -25.60 -21.50 23.83
C GLU A 21 -26.44 -22.53 23.08
N ARG A 22 -26.28 -22.65 21.75
CA ARG A 22 -26.93 -23.71 20.97
C ARG A 22 -26.50 -25.11 21.41
N ILE A 23 -25.19 -25.34 21.56
CA ILE A 23 -24.67 -26.64 22.00
C ILE A 23 -25.21 -26.97 23.40
N LYS A 24 -25.22 -25.99 24.30
CA LYS A 24 -25.76 -26.14 25.65
C LYS A 24 -27.25 -26.49 25.62
N LEU A 25 -28.06 -25.77 24.84
CA LEU A 25 -29.48 -26.06 24.67
C LEU A 25 -29.72 -27.45 24.07
N ARG A 26 -28.90 -27.88 23.10
CA ARG A 26 -28.98 -29.23 22.53
C ARG A 26 -28.64 -30.29 23.58
N GLN A 27 -27.59 -30.08 24.37
CA GLN A 27 -27.23 -30.97 25.47
C GLN A 27 -28.32 -31.04 26.55
N GLU A 28 -28.91 -29.90 26.92
CA GLU A 28 -30.05 -29.84 27.85
C GLU A 28 -31.28 -30.57 27.30
N ARG A 29 -31.60 -30.43 26.00
CA ARG A 29 -32.68 -31.17 25.33
C ARG A 29 -32.44 -32.68 25.35
N LEU A 30 -31.23 -33.12 25.02
CA LEU A 30 -30.86 -34.54 25.07
C LEU A 30 -30.97 -35.08 26.51
N HIS A 31 -30.51 -34.31 27.51
CA HIS A 31 -30.60 -34.67 28.92
C HIS A 31 -32.04 -34.68 29.45
N GLN A 32 -32.96 -33.88 28.88
CA GLN A 32 -34.39 -33.96 29.20
C GLN A 32 -35.08 -35.19 28.60
N LYS A 33 -34.70 -35.59 27.37
CA LYS A 33 -35.24 -36.78 26.70
C LYS A 33 -34.86 -38.05 27.46
N GLU A 34 -33.58 -38.18 27.82
CA GLU A 34 -33.04 -39.29 28.62
C GLU A 34 -32.20 -38.72 29.77
N PRO A 35 -32.77 -38.62 30.99
CA PRO A 35 -32.03 -38.15 32.16
C PRO A 35 -30.94 -39.16 32.53
N PHE A 36 -29.69 -38.81 32.23
CA PHE A 36 -28.52 -39.57 32.62
C PHE A 36 -27.69 -38.75 33.61
N ASP A 37 -27.74 -39.12 34.89
CA ASP A 37 -27.00 -38.46 35.95
C ASP A 37 -25.98 -39.44 36.55
N SER A 38 -24.70 -39.15 36.39
CA SER A 38 -23.59 -39.95 36.89
C SER A 38 -22.38 -39.06 37.11
N ASP A 39 -21.86 -39.03 38.34
CA ASP A 39 -20.72 -38.18 38.72
C ASP A 39 -19.36 -38.74 38.23
N ASP A 40 -19.32 -40.00 37.76
CA ASP A 40 -18.11 -40.67 37.31
C ASP A 40 -17.73 -40.30 35.87
N HIS A 41 -16.64 -39.54 35.71
CA HIS A 41 -16.09 -39.11 34.41
C HIS A 41 -15.90 -40.25 33.39
N PHE A 42 -15.50 -41.46 33.83
CA PHE A 42 -15.30 -42.62 32.96
C PHE A 42 -16.61 -43.16 32.37
N VAL A 43 -17.69 -43.05 33.15
CA VAL A 43 -19.03 -43.50 32.76
C VAL A 43 -19.63 -42.50 31.76
N VAL A 44 -19.50 -41.19 32.02
CA VAL A 44 -20.01 -40.11 31.14
C VAL A 44 -19.36 -40.14 29.74
N ILE A 45 -18.07 -40.44 29.62
CA ILE A 45 -17.42 -40.52 28.29
C ILE A 45 -17.95 -41.70 27.46
N ARG A 46 -18.47 -42.75 28.11
CA ARG A 46 -18.97 -43.96 27.45
C ARG A 46 -20.49 -44.04 27.37
N SER A 47 -21.22 -43.05 27.87
CA SER A 47 -22.68 -43.04 27.89
C SER A 47 -23.31 -42.69 26.54
N GLY A 48 -22.59 -42.90 25.44
CA GLY A 48 -23.10 -42.67 24.09
C GLY A 48 -24.07 -43.77 23.69
N ASP A 49 -25.27 -43.39 23.25
CA ASP A 49 -26.30 -44.31 22.78
C ASP A 49 -27.01 -43.74 21.53
N TYR A 50 -27.85 -44.56 20.90
CA TYR A 50 -28.44 -44.30 19.59
C TYR A 50 -29.33 -43.04 19.54
N TYR A 51 -29.92 -42.63 20.67
CA TYR A 51 -30.76 -41.43 20.77
C TYR A 51 -30.01 -40.12 20.45
N MET A 52 -28.67 -40.10 20.53
CA MET A 52 -27.87 -38.89 20.25
C MET A 52 -27.79 -38.53 18.76
N PHE A 53 -28.14 -39.47 17.88
CA PHE A 53 -28.08 -39.33 16.43
C PHE A 53 -29.46 -39.16 15.78
N GLU A 54 -30.52 -39.01 16.58
CA GLU A 54 -31.84 -38.71 16.04
C GLU A 54 -31.84 -37.27 15.50
N ASP A 55 -32.05 -37.14 14.18
CA ASP A 55 -32.19 -35.84 13.52
C ASP A 55 -33.56 -35.23 13.89
N ASP A 56 -33.58 -34.42 14.94
CA ASP A 56 -34.71 -33.56 15.23
C ASP A 56 -34.77 -32.48 14.11
N SER A 57 -35.79 -32.55 13.25
CA SER A 57 -35.98 -31.64 12.09
C SER A 57 -35.99 -30.13 12.43
N ASP A 58 -36.17 -29.79 13.70
CA ASP A 58 -36.08 -28.41 14.22
C ASP A 58 -34.63 -27.86 14.27
N ASP A 59 -33.61 -28.73 14.28
CA ASP A 59 -32.21 -28.29 14.31
C ASP A 59 -31.69 -27.89 12.91
N ASP A 60 -32.26 -28.42 11.82
CA ASP A 60 -31.86 -28.14 10.43
C ASP A 60 -32.29 -26.75 9.92
N ASP A 61 -33.47 -26.26 10.32
CA ASP A 61 -33.96 -24.93 9.96
C ASP A 61 -33.14 -23.79 10.61
N ILE A 62 -32.55 -24.06 11.78
CA ILE A 62 -31.71 -23.12 12.52
C ILE A 62 -30.27 -23.11 11.96
N ILE A 63 -29.77 -24.24 11.45
CA ILE A 63 -28.45 -24.34 10.80
C ILE A 63 -28.47 -23.64 9.43
N SER A 64 -29.56 -23.78 8.68
CA SER A 64 -29.73 -23.22 7.34
C SER A 64 -29.84 -21.69 7.33
N SER A 65 -30.50 -21.11 8.34
CA SER A 65 -30.68 -19.66 8.45
C SER A 65 -29.41 -18.89 8.85
N GLU A 66 -28.47 -19.51 9.55
CA GLU A 66 -27.19 -18.86 9.92
C GLU A 66 -26.05 -19.07 8.91
N ASN A 67 -26.03 -20.17 8.16
CA ASN A 67 -25.06 -20.32 7.05
C ASN A 67 -25.33 -19.32 5.91
N ALA A 68 -26.57 -18.82 5.79
CA ALA A 68 -26.90 -17.71 4.90
C ALA A 68 -26.36 -16.35 5.37
N PHE A 69 -25.91 -16.24 6.64
CA PHE A 69 -25.40 -15.01 7.26
C PHE A 69 -23.87 -15.05 7.47
N SER A 70 -23.13 -15.81 6.66
CA SER A 70 -21.68 -15.72 6.57
C SER A 70 -21.29 -14.71 5.49
N PRO A 71 -20.82 -13.49 5.84
CA PRO A 71 -20.34 -12.52 4.85
C PRO A 71 -18.85 -12.73 4.53
N GLU A 72 -18.23 -13.84 4.97
CA GLU A 72 -16.79 -14.04 4.84
C GLU A 72 -16.36 -14.75 3.55
N ASP A 73 -17.24 -15.54 2.93
CA ASP A 73 -16.91 -16.20 1.66
C ASP A 73 -17.15 -15.34 0.41
N THR A 74 -17.74 -14.14 0.57
CA THR A 74 -18.00 -13.19 -0.53
C THR A 74 -17.01 -12.01 -0.58
N LYS A 75 -16.02 -11.97 0.33
CA LYS A 75 -15.07 -10.83 0.46
C LYS A 75 -13.78 -10.96 -0.38
N ALA A 76 -13.74 -11.88 -1.35
CA ALA A 76 -12.64 -11.95 -2.33
C ALA A 76 -12.78 -10.94 -3.49
N SER A 77 -13.90 -10.22 -3.59
CA SER A 77 -14.09 -9.10 -4.51
C SER A 77 -14.16 -7.80 -3.72
N MET A 78 -13.00 -7.35 -3.24
CA MET A 78 -12.84 -5.97 -2.78
C MET A 78 -13.08 -5.06 -3.98
N GLU A 79 -14.14 -4.26 -3.87
CA GLU A 79 -14.56 -3.18 -4.74
C GLU A 79 -13.36 -2.44 -5.35
N THR A 80 -13.04 -2.77 -6.61
CA THR A 80 -12.27 -1.89 -7.47
C THR A 80 -13.21 -0.76 -7.86
N SER A 81 -12.95 0.42 -7.32
CA SER A 81 -13.66 1.66 -7.65
C SER A 81 -13.87 1.77 -9.16
N GLY A 82 -15.12 1.99 -9.55
CA GLY A 82 -15.58 1.99 -10.94
C GLY A 82 -14.78 2.96 -11.79
N GLU A 83 -14.14 2.41 -12.83
CA GLU A 83 -13.67 3.10 -14.04
C GLU A 83 -13.11 2.11 -15.09
N ASP A 84 -12.90 0.81 -14.77
CA ASP A 84 -12.24 -0.17 -15.67
C ASP A 84 -13.07 -1.45 -15.92
N GLU A 85 -14.39 -1.36 -16.08
CA GLU A 85 -15.29 -2.52 -16.26
C GLU A 85 -15.15 -3.27 -17.59
N HIS A 86 -14.24 -2.84 -18.48
CA HIS A 86 -14.01 -3.50 -19.77
C HIS A 86 -12.64 -4.14 -19.94
N ARG A 87 -11.72 -4.05 -18.96
CA ARG A 87 -10.33 -4.54 -19.14
C ARG A 87 -10.20 -6.04 -18.91
N LEU A 88 -9.81 -6.77 -19.96
CA LEU A 88 -9.41 -8.17 -19.85
C LEU A 88 -8.19 -8.27 -18.93
N GLY A 89 -8.34 -8.96 -17.80
CA GLY A 89 -7.24 -9.21 -16.88
C GLY A 89 -6.13 -10.04 -17.55
N PRO A 90 -4.87 -9.97 -17.06
CA PRO A 90 -3.76 -10.72 -17.65
C PRO A 90 -4.02 -12.24 -17.67
N LEU A 91 -4.74 -12.77 -16.68
CA LEU A 91 -5.15 -14.17 -16.63
C LEU A 91 -6.26 -14.52 -17.65
N GLN A 92 -7.21 -13.61 -17.87
CA GLN A 92 -8.23 -13.77 -18.90
C GLN A 92 -7.59 -13.73 -20.29
N LEU A 93 -6.60 -12.85 -20.50
CA LEU A 93 -5.83 -12.80 -21.74
C LEU A 93 -5.08 -14.11 -22.00
N ILE A 94 -4.47 -14.73 -20.98
CA ILE A 94 -3.83 -16.05 -21.12
C ILE A 94 -4.85 -17.12 -21.49
N ASN A 95 -5.95 -17.22 -20.74
CA ASN A 95 -6.99 -18.22 -21.02
C ASN A 95 -7.59 -18.06 -22.42
N MET A 96 -7.75 -16.82 -22.87
CA MET A 96 -8.18 -16.52 -24.23
C MET A 96 -7.09 -16.91 -25.25
N THR A 97 -5.82 -16.60 -25.03
CA THR A 97 -4.74 -17.00 -25.97
C THR A 97 -4.59 -18.51 -26.11
N PHE A 98 -4.80 -19.24 -25.01
CA PHE A 98 -4.71 -20.69 -24.98
C PHE A 98 -5.91 -21.34 -25.68
N LYS A 99 -7.11 -20.80 -25.49
CA LYS A 99 -8.35 -21.34 -26.08
C LYS A 99 -8.58 -20.90 -27.52
N SER A 100 -8.28 -19.65 -27.87
CA SER A 100 -8.72 -19.00 -29.12
C SER A 100 -7.55 -18.61 -30.05
N GLY A 101 -6.30 -18.84 -29.64
CA GLY A 101 -5.11 -18.59 -30.47
C GLY A 101 -4.66 -17.13 -30.54
N THR A 102 -3.42 -16.91 -30.98
CA THR A 102 -2.73 -15.60 -30.92
C THR A 102 -3.28 -14.53 -31.87
N LYS A 103 -3.99 -14.93 -32.94
CA LYS A 103 -4.60 -13.99 -33.90
C LYS A 103 -5.92 -13.41 -33.37
N GLN A 104 -6.82 -14.25 -32.88
CA GLN A 104 -8.13 -13.82 -32.35
C GLN A 104 -7.98 -12.95 -31.09
N THR A 105 -6.99 -13.25 -30.25
CA THR A 105 -6.66 -12.42 -29.08
C THR A 105 -6.13 -11.04 -29.44
N LEU A 106 -5.29 -10.94 -30.47
CA LEU A 106 -4.83 -9.63 -30.97
C LEU A 106 -6.00 -8.81 -31.52
N ASP A 107 -6.96 -9.43 -32.20
CA ASP A 107 -8.11 -8.73 -32.76
C ASP A 107 -9.06 -8.20 -31.66
N VAL A 108 -9.31 -8.98 -30.61
CA VAL A 108 -10.10 -8.51 -29.46
C VAL A 108 -9.39 -7.39 -28.70
N VAL A 109 -8.09 -7.53 -28.43
CA VAL A 109 -7.30 -6.48 -27.78
C VAL A 109 -7.25 -5.21 -28.63
N LYS A 110 -7.11 -5.34 -29.95
CA LYS A 110 -7.08 -4.19 -30.86
C LYS A 110 -8.43 -3.46 -30.91
N ARG A 111 -9.54 -4.19 -31.00
CA ARG A 111 -10.89 -3.61 -30.92
C ARG A 111 -11.07 -2.84 -29.61
N GLN A 112 -10.62 -3.41 -28.50
CA GLN A 112 -10.68 -2.76 -27.20
C GLN A 112 -9.82 -1.49 -27.10
N GLU A 113 -8.66 -1.46 -27.78
CA GLU A 113 -7.82 -0.26 -27.87
C GLU A 113 -8.43 0.83 -28.76
N ASP A 114 -9.07 0.44 -29.86
CA ASP A 114 -9.76 1.35 -30.77
C ASP A 114 -10.96 2.00 -30.07
N ASP A 115 -11.74 1.24 -29.29
CA ASP A 115 -12.83 1.77 -28.46
C ASP A 115 -12.33 2.77 -27.40
N ARG A 116 -11.10 2.56 -26.89
CA ARG A 116 -10.46 3.44 -25.91
C ARG A 116 -9.96 4.75 -26.53
N ALA A 117 -9.50 4.74 -27.78
CA ALA A 117 -9.05 5.95 -28.48
C ALA A 117 -10.22 6.90 -28.81
N VAL A 118 -11.42 6.36 -28.96
CA VAL A 118 -12.63 7.12 -29.37
C VAL A 118 -13.33 7.83 -28.19
N SER A 119 -13.06 7.46 -26.93
CA SER A 119 -13.65 8.13 -25.76
C SER A 119 -12.66 8.99 -24.96
N PRO A 120 -12.56 10.29 -25.30
CA PRO A 120 -12.29 11.31 -24.29
C PRO A 120 -13.29 12.47 -24.23
N HIS A 121 -14.33 12.55 -25.09
CA HIS A 121 -15.04 13.83 -25.30
C HIS A 121 -16.58 13.82 -25.41
N ARG A 122 -17.30 12.79 -24.96
CA ARG A 122 -18.78 12.78 -25.06
C ARG A 122 -19.53 12.65 -23.73
N ARG A 123 -18.97 13.22 -22.66
CA ARG A 123 -19.62 13.25 -21.33
C ARG A 123 -19.64 14.66 -20.75
N SER A 124 -20.15 15.63 -21.51
CA SER A 124 -20.64 16.92 -21.01
C SER A 124 -21.53 17.55 -22.09
N MET A 125 -22.75 17.90 -21.71
CA MET A 125 -23.87 18.40 -22.53
C MET A 125 -24.54 17.38 -23.46
N GLU A 126 -25.64 16.81 -22.99
CA GLU A 126 -26.97 16.98 -23.60
C GLU A 126 -28.02 16.33 -22.69
N GLY A 127 -28.78 17.17 -22.00
CA GLY A 127 -30.05 16.79 -21.40
C GLY A 127 -31.17 17.18 -22.35
N GLY A 128 -32.03 16.22 -22.69
CA GLY A 128 -33.32 16.48 -23.31
C GLY A 128 -33.59 15.73 -24.61
N GLY A 129 -34.49 14.75 -24.53
CA GLY A 129 -35.42 14.43 -25.61
C GLY A 129 -35.04 13.32 -26.59
N ASP A 130 -35.98 12.37 -26.72
CA ASP A 130 -36.19 11.37 -27.76
C ASP A 130 -35.29 10.13 -27.84
N ALA A 131 -35.94 9.00 -27.52
CA ALA A 131 -35.53 7.66 -27.91
C ALA A 131 -35.54 7.53 -29.45
N PRO A 132 -34.64 6.69 -29.98
CA PRO A 132 -35.18 5.50 -30.64
C PRO A 132 -34.46 4.22 -30.24
N ASP A 133 -35.30 3.26 -29.85
CA ASP A 133 -35.32 1.85 -30.21
C ASP A 133 -34.06 1.21 -30.84
N GLY A 134 -33.54 0.17 -30.19
CA GLY A 134 -32.40 -0.61 -30.68
C GLY A 134 -31.54 -1.25 -29.60
N ALA A 135 -32.13 -1.79 -28.54
CA ALA A 135 -31.40 -2.65 -27.60
C ALA A 135 -31.10 -3.99 -28.30
N ARG A 136 -29.90 -4.13 -28.86
CA ARG A 136 -29.37 -5.43 -29.27
C ARG A 136 -28.77 -6.07 -28.03
N GLU A 137 -29.53 -6.98 -27.42
CA GLU A 137 -29.04 -7.91 -26.40
C GLU A 137 -27.71 -8.55 -26.87
N PRO A 138 -26.75 -8.78 -25.97
CA PRO A 138 -25.57 -9.55 -26.31
C PRO A 138 -25.99 -10.99 -26.62
N GLU A 139 -25.80 -11.40 -27.87
CA GLU A 139 -25.97 -12.79 -28.32
C GLU A 139 -25.18 -13.74 -27.40
N PRO A 140 -25.77 -14.87 -26.95
CA PRO A 140 -25.09 -15.84 -26.12
C PRO A 140 -23.88 -16.43 -26.85
N LEU A 141 -22.84 -16.73 -26.07
CA LEU A 141 -21.64 -17.44 -26.53
C LEU A 141 -22.04 -18.75 -27.22
N GLU A 142 -21.96 -18.79 -28.55
CA GLU A 142 -21.88 -20.04 -29.27
C GLU A 142 -20.53 -20.71 -28.95
N ASP A 143 -20.61 -21.91 -28.38
CA ASP A 143 -19.49 -22.83 -28.23
C ASP A 143 -18.97 -23.23 -29.62
N VAL A 144 -18.07 -22.43 -30.18
CA VAL A 144 -17.35 -22.78 -31.41
C VAL A 144 -16.19 -23.70 -31.06
N GLU A 145 -16.29 -24.95 -31.52
CA GLU A 145 -15.22 -25.96 -31.48
C GLU A 145 -13.89 -25.41 -32.01
N PRO A 146 -12.75 -25.90 -31.48
CA PRO A 146 -11.43 -25.37 -31.84
C PRO A 146 -11.11 -25.61 -33.32
N GLU A 147 -11.02 -24.54 -34.11
CA GLU A 147 -10.39 -24.61 -35.44
C GLU A 147 -8.91 -25.03 -35.27
N GLN A 148 -8.58 -26.21 -35.81
CA GLN A 148 -7.21 -26.69 -35.91
C GLN A 148 -6.34 -25.70 -36.69
N PRO A 149 -5.05 -25.56 -36.34
CA PRO A 149 -4.20 -24.53 -36.92
C PRO A 149 -3.96 -24.79 -38.41
N THR A 150 -4.43 -23.89 -39.27
CA THR A 150 -4.09 -23.87 -40.70
C THR A 150 -2.58 -23.90 -40.89
N GLU A 151 -2.10 -24.95 -41.56
CA GLU A 151 -0.70 -25.38 -41.66
C GLU A 151 0.24 -24.46 -42.46
N ASN A 152 -0.16 -23.25 -42.88
CA ASN A 152 0.66 -22.43 -43.79
C ASN A 152 0.72 -20.94 -43.39
N GLU A 153 1.26 -20.65 -42.21
CA GLU A 153 1.73 -19.32 -41.84
C GLU A 153 3.25 -19.35 -41.66
N PRO A 154 4.02 -18.45 -42.30
CA PRO A 154 5.46 -18.45 -42.14
C PRO A 154 5.81 -18.29 -40.66
N LEU A 155 6.77 -19.09 -40.14
CA LEU A 155 7.17 -19.07 -38.72
C LEU A 155 7.44 -17.64 -38.20
N LYS A 156 7.91 -16.74 -39.09
CA LYS A 156 8.10 -15.32 -38.81
C LYS A 156 6.81 -14.58 -38.41
N THR A 157 5.66 -14.84 -39.04
CA THR A 157 4.39 -14.16 -38.67
C THR A 157 3.85 -14.69 -37.34
N ARG A 158 4.00 -15.98 -37.05
CA ARG A 158 3.62 -16.56 -35.75
C ARG A 158 4.48 -16.00 -34.62
N ILE A 159 5.79 -15.88 -34.83
CA ILE A 159 6.72 -15.28 -33.86
C ILE A 159 6.44 -13.78 -33.68
N CYS A 160 6.25 -13.02 -34.76
CA CYS A 160 5.91 -11.60 -34.67
C CYS A 160 4.58 -11.35 -33.94
N ASN A 161 3.55 -12.16 -34.21
CA ASN A 161 2.27 -12.05 -33.51
C ASN A 161 2.41 -12.49 -32.04
N GLY A 162 3.21 -13.52 -31.75
CA GLY A 162 3.54 -13.92 -30.38
C GLY A 162 4.25 -12.81 -29.60
N ILE A 163 5.22 -12.11 -30.20
CA ILE A 163 5.91 -10.97 -29.59
C ILE A 163 4.93 -9.81 -29.33
N LYS A 164 4.00 -9.53 -30.25
CA LYS A 164 2.97 -8.50 -30.06
C LYS A 164 2.04 -8.84 -28.90
N VAL A 165 1.57 -10.09 -28.82
CA VAL A 165 0.77 -10.58 -27.69
C VAL A 165 1.55 -10.49 -26.39
N ALA A 166 2.81 -10.93 -26.37
CA ALA A 166 3.68 -10.84 -25.21
C ALA A 166 3.85 -9.38 -24.75
N TRP A 167 4.07 -8.44 -25.68
CA TRP A 167 4.17 -7.02 -25.35
C TRP A 167 2.88 -6.46 -24.73
N LYS A 168 1.71 -6.84 -25.26
CA LYS A 168 0.41 -6.45 -24.67
C LYS A 168 0.19 -7.07 -23.30
N PHE A 169 0.57 -8.34 -23.13
CA PHE A 169 0.55 -9.02 -21.85
C PHE A 169 1.47 -8.34 -20.81
N PHE A 170 2.69 -7.96 -21.20
CA PHE A 170 3.56 -7.18 -20.32
C PHE A 170 2.96 -5.80 -19.98
N GLY A 171 2.31 -5.15 -20.95
CA GLY A 171 1.57 -3.91 -20.72
C GLY A 171 0.48 -4.05 -19.65
N THR A 172 -0.38 -5.07 -19.76
CA THR A 172 -1.45 -5.31 -18.78
C THR A 172 -0.90 -5.74 -17.42
N LEU A 173 0.19 -6.51 -17.39
CA LEU A 173 0.88 -6.82 -16.13
C LEU A 173 1.41 -5.57 -15.44
N ILE A 174 2.02 -4.65 -16.18
CA ILE A 174 2.51 -3.38 -15.63
C ILE A 174 1.33 -2.55 -15.10
N GLU A 175 0.21 -2.49 -15.82
CA GLU A 175 -0.98 -1.79 -15.35
C GLU A 175 -1.51 -2.39 -14.03
N GLN A 176 -1.61 -3.72 -13.94
CA GLN A 176 -2.01 -4.39 -12.69
C GLN A 176 -1.03 -4.11 -11.55
N LEU A 177 0.27 -4.13 -11.84
CA LEU A 177 1.29 -3.76 -10.86
C LEU A 177 1.10 -2.31 -10.38
N ILE A 178 0.80 -1.37 -11.28
CA ILE A 178 0.50 0.02 -10.93
C ILE A 178 -0.72 0.09 -10.00
N HIS A 179 -1.80 -0.65 -10.28
CA HIS A 179 -2.99 -0.67 -9.41
C HIS A 179 -2.68 -1.22 -8.01
N VAL A 180 -1.89 -2.30 -7.92
CA VAL A 180 -1.46 -2.88 -6.65
C VAL A 180 -0.57 -1.89 -5.87
N LEU A 181 0.42 -1.28 -6.53
CA LEU A 181 1.31 -0.28 -5.90
C LEU A 181 0.53 0.94 -5.40
N ASN A 182 -0.43 1.42 -6.19
CA ASN A 182 -1.33 2.51 -5.79
C ASN A 182 -2.20 2.11 -4.59
N GLY A 183 -2.66 0.87 -4.52
CA GLY A 183 -3.39 0.34 -3.36
C GLY A 183 -2.55 0.33 -2.09
N ILE A 184 -1.28 -0.10 -2.19
CA ILE A 184 -0.34 -0.12 -1.05
C ILE A 184 -0.07 1.32 -0.55
N SER A 185 0.12 2.26 -1.47
CA SER A 185 0.43 3.66 -1.15
C SER A 185 -0.81 4.51 -0.80
N TYR A 186 -2.03 4.00 -1.03
CA TYR A 186 -3.28 4.78 -0.93
C TYR A 186 -3.40 5.58 0.38
N ARG A 187 -3.13 4.95 1.52
CA ARG A 187 -3.22 5.60 2.84
C ARG A 187 -2.21 6.73 2.99
N TYR A 188 -0.98 6.50 2.55
CA TYR A 188 0.08 7.49 2.61
C TYR A 188 -0.24 8.69 1.71
N ARG A 189 -0.70 8.43 0.48
CA ARG A 189 -1.08 9.49 -0.47
C ARG A 189 -2.27 10.31 0.04
N LYS A 190 -3.29 9.66 0.63
CA LYS A 190 -4.44 10.35 1.23
C LYS A 190 -4.03 11.23 2.41
N ILE A 191 -3.12 10.74 3.27
CA ILE A 191 -2.59 11.54 4.38
C ILE A 191 -1.76 12.72 3.82
N SER A 192 -0.91 12.49 2.82
CA SER A 192 -0.14 13.58 2.21
C SER A 192 -1.05 14.64 1.60
N SER A 193 -2.08 14.26 0.85
CA SER A 193 -2.98 15.23 0.22
C SER A 193 -3.73 16.08 1.25
N ILE A 194 -4.18 15.48 2.36
CA ILE A 194 -4.83 16.21 3.45
C ILE A 194 -3.83 17.16 4.11
N LEU A 195 -2.60 16.72 4.38
CA LEU A 195 -1.57 17.57 4.99
C LEU A 195 -1.12 18.70 4.05
N ASP A 196 -1.14 18.47 2.74
CA ASP A 196 -0.79 19.49 1.76
C ASP A 196 -1.92 20.53 1.63
N GLU A 197 -3.19 20.11 1.72
CA GLU A 197 -4.37 20.98 1.83
C GLU A 197 -4.32 21.83 3.11
N GLU A 198 -4.13 21.21 4.27
CA GLU A 198 -3.97 21.90 5.57
C GLU A 198 -2.82 22.91 5.54
N LYS A 199 -1.69 22.57 4.90
CA LYS A 199 -0.54 23.47 4.78
C LYS A 199 -0.87 24.70 3.93
N GLU A 200 -1.58 24.54 2.80
CA GLU A 200 -1.96 25.69 1.98
C GLU A 200 -2.99 26.57 2.70
N GLU A 201 -3.91 25.99 3.48
CA GLU A 201 -4.79 26.76 4.38
C GLU A 201 -4.00 27.55 5.44
N GLU A 202 -3.02 26.94 6.10
CA GLU A 202 -2.15 27.62 7.07
C GLU A 202 -1.34 28.75 6.41
N LYS A 203 -0.82 28.52 5.20
CA LYS A 203 -0.09 29.54 4.44
C LYS A 203 -0.98 30.73 4.08
N LYS A 204 -2.23 30.48 3.70
CA LYS A 204 -3.25 31.53 3.50
C LYS A 204 -3.49 32.31 4.79
N ARG A 205 -3.66 31.62 5.94
CA ARG A 205 -3.82 32.26 7.26
C ARG A 205 -2.63 33.13 7.64
N MET A 206 -1.40 32.68 7.35
CA MET A 206 -0.19 33.47 7.61
C MET A 206 -0.08 34.70 6.71
N ASN A 207 -0.41 34.57 5.42
CA ASN A 207 -0.42 35.71 4.50
C ASN A 207 -1.52 36.74 4.83
N LEU A 208 -2.63 36.28 5.42
CA LEU A 208 -3.74 37.11 5.88
C LEU A 208 -3.48 37.79 7.22
N ARG A 209 -2.50 37.35 8.02
CA ARG A 209 -2.07 38.06 9.23
C ARG A 209 -1.19 39.25 8.80
N PRO A 210 -1.69 40.49 8.82
CA PRO A 210 -0.83 41.64 8.57
C PRO A 210 0.21 41.67 9.70
N SER A 211 1.46 41.95 9.35
CA SER A 211 2.52 42.18 10.31
C SER A 211 2.15 43.34 11.24
N GLU A 212 1.50 43.08 12.37
CA GLU A 212 1.29 44.03 13.47
C GLU A 212 2.57 44.24 14.31
N GLY A 213 3.74 43.97 13.72
CA GLY A 213 5.04 44.01 14.40
C GLY A 213 5.91 45.23 14.08
N ALA A 214 5.42 46.23 13.35
CA ALA A 214 6.25 47.37 12.94
C ALA A 214 5.47 48.70 12.86
N ARG A 215 5.01 49.24 13.99
CA ARG A 215 4.74 50.69 14.13
C ARG A 215 5.15 51.19 15.51
N GLY A 216 6.44 51.51 15.63
CA GLY A 216 6.92 52.54 16.54
C GLY A 216 7.67 53.58 15.72
N ALA A 217 7.00 54.68 15.38
CA ALA A 217 7.55 56.03 15.16
C ALA A 217 6.53 56.94 14.42
N GLU A 218 5.92 57.83 15.20
CA GLU A 218 5.62 59.25 14.93
C GLU A 218 4.89 59.74 13.65
N GLY A 219 3.80 60.50 13.88
CA GLY A 219 3.54 61.75 13.15
C GLY A 219 2.27 61.79 12.26
N PRO A 220 1.36 62.78 12.41
CA PRO A 220 0.01 62.76 11.84
C PRO A 220 -0.17 63.63 10.57
N GLU A 221 -1.14 63.31 9.72
CA GLU A 221 -2.18 64.21 9.18
C GLU A 221 -3.06 63.49 8.15
N GLY A 222 -4.35 63.84 8.13
CA GLY A 222 -5.43 63.01 7.61
C GLY A 222 -5.63 63.02 6.09
N VAL A 223 -6.26 61.95 5.60
CA VAL A 223 -7.27 61.96 4.52
C VAL A 223 -8.20 60.76 4.77
N GLU A 224 -9.49 61.03 4.77
CA GLU A 224 -10.58 60.05 4.78
C GLU A 224 -10.81 59.53 3.36
N SER A 225 -10.66 58.21 3.15
CA SER A 225 -11.26 57.52 1.99
C SER A 225 -11.36 56.00 2.18
N GLN A 226 -12.60 55.56 2.42
CA GLN A 226 -13.33 54.40 1.88
C GLN A 226 -12.77 52.95 2.05
N PRO A 227 -13.62 51.99 2.48
CA PRO A 227 -13.23 50.59 2.69
C PRO A 227 -13.30 49.80 1.37
N LEU A 228 -12.24 49.81 0.57
CA LEU A 228 -12.14 49.01 -0.67
C LEU A 228 -11.30 47.73 -0.52
N HIS A 229 -10.53 47.60 0.57
CA HIS A 229 -9.57 46.50 0.74
C HIS A 229 -10.18 45.15 1.14
N HIS A 230 -11.38 45.11 1.74
CA HIS A 230 -11.93 43.83 2.18
C HIS A 230 -12.34 42.96 0.99
N ARG A 231 -12.83 43.57 -0.09
CA ARG A 231 -13.30 42.89 -1.29
C ARG A 231 -12.14 42.40 -2.18
N GLU A 232 -11.01 43.10 -2.18
CA GLU A 232 -9.80 42.70 -2.91
C GLU A 232 -9.13 41.50 -2.23
N VAL A 233 -9.07 41.49 -0.89
CA VAL A 233 -8.58 40.34 -0.13
C VAL A 233 -9.50 39.13 -0.26
N THR A 234 -10.83 39.31 -0.23
CA THR A 234 -11.77 38.21 -0.49
C THR A 234 -11.65 37.69 -1.92
N LEU A 235 -11.51 38.56 -2.93
CA LEU A 235 -11.32 38.13 -4.32
C LEU A 235 -9.98 37.45 -4.56
N LEU A 236 -8.90 37.88 -3.90
CA LEU A 236 -7.60 37.21 -4.01
C LEU A 236 -7.64 35.83 -3.33
N VAL A 237 -8.35 35.69 -2.20
CA VAL A 237 -8.57 34.40 -1.53
C VAL A 237 -9.46 33.48 -2.36
N ASP A 238 -10.54 33.99 -2.98
CA ASP A 238 -11.42 33.24 -3.89
C ASP A 238 -10.68 32.78 -5.16
N VAL A 239 -9.87 33.66 -5.76
CA VAL A 239 -9.07 33.33 -6.96
C VAL A 239 -8.02 32.26 -6.64
N GLU A 240 -7.38 32.32 -5.47
CA GLU A 240 -6.38 31.32 -5.06
C GLU A 240 -7.00 30.00 -4.54
N GLU A 241 -8.26 30.01 -4.06
CA GLU A 241 -9.04 28.79 -3.77
C GLU A 241 -9.45 28.04 -5.04
N THR A 242 -9.81 28.75 -6.11
CA THR A 242 -10.01 28.13 -7.43
C THR A 242 -8.71 27.57 -7.99
N GLU A 243 -7.56 28.22 -7.79
CA GLU A 243 -6.28 27.73 -8.31
C GLU A 243 -5.74 26.49 -7.57
N ALA A 244 -5.96 26.34 -6.27
CA ALA A 244 -5.48 25.17 -5.50
C ALA A 244 -6.25 23.87 -5.86
N GLY A 245 -7.56 23.96 -6.05
CA GLY A 245 -8.39 22.85 -6.54
C GLY A 245 -8.04 22.48 -7.99
N ASP A 246 -7.84 23.48 -8.85
CA ASP A 246 -7.47 23.30 -10.25
C ASP A 246 -6.05 22.70 -10.41
N GLN A 247 -5.11 23.04 -9.53
CA GLN A 247 -3.75 22.47 -9.53
C GLN A 247 -3.78 20.96 -9.25
N GLN A 248 -4.53 20.50 -8.24
CA GLN A 248 -4.57 19.07 -7.91
C GLN A 248 -5.28 18.24 -9.00
N GLU A 249 -6.30 18.79 -9.65
CA GLU A 249 -6.96 18.14 -10.78
C GLU A 249 -6.06 18.14 -12.04
N SER A 250 -5.32 19.22 -12.27
CA SER A 250 -4.30 19.33 -13.32
C SER A 250 -3.18 18.30 -13.12
N GLU A 251 -2.70 18.09 -11.90
CA GLU A 251 -1.70 17.07 -11.58
C GLU A 251 -2.21 15.65 -11.84
N LYS A 252 -3.47 15.34 -11.47
CA LYS A 252 -4.09 14.05 -11.79
C LYS A 252 -4.25 13.86 -13.30
N LYS A 253 -4.64 14.92 -14.03
CA LYS A 253 -4.72 14.94 -15.50
C LYS A 253 -3.34 14.78 -16.14
N PHE A 254 -2.29 15.35 -15.56
CA PHE A 254 -0.91 15.22 -16.01
C PHE A 254 -0.36 13.82 -15.75
N GLN A 255 -0.60 13.24 -14.57
CA GLN A 255 -0.25 11.84 -14.26
C GLN A 255 -0.91 10.84 -15.21
N LYS A 256 -2.16 11.11 -15.66
CA LYS A 256 -2.84 10.28 -16.67
C LYS A 256 -2.20 10.39 -18.07
N LYS A 257 -1.47 11.48 -18.38
CA LYS A 257 -0.79 11.71 -19.67
C LYS A 257 0.64 11.17 -19.74
N MET A 258 1.23 10.73 -18.61
CA MET A 258 2.60 10.25 -18.54
C MET A 258 2.78 8.87 -19.20
N PRO A 259 3.98 8.56 -19.76
CA PRO A 259 4.25 7.24 -20.30
C PRO A 259 4.16 6.17 -19.21
N LEU A 260 3.74 4.96 -19.60
CA LEU A 260 3.45 3.84 -18.70
C LEU A 260 4.59 3.55 -17.70
N LEU A 261 5.84 3.56 -18.18
CA LEU A 261 7.01 3.29 -17.35
C LEU A 261 7.25 4.40 -16.32
N LEU A 262 7.07 5.67 -16.69
CA LEU A 262 7.23 6.77 -15.75
C LEU A 262 6.15 6.73 -14.67
N ARG A 263 4.90 6.43 -15.06
CA ARG A 263 3.81 6.22 -14.11
C ARG A 263 4.09 5.07 -13.16
N LEU A 264 4.66 3.96 -13.65
CA LEU A 264 5.11 2.84 -12.82
C LEU A 264 6.23 3.26 -11.86
N CYS A 265 7.24 3.99 -12.33
CA CYS A 265 8.34 4.45 -11.49
C CYS A 265 7.84 5.37 -10.37
N LEU A 266 6.89 6.27 -10.68
CA LEU A 266 6.28 7.15 -9.68
C LEU A 266 5.43 6.37 -8.67
N SER A 267 4.55 5.46 -9.12
CA SER A 267 3.75 4.66 -8.20
C SER A 267 4.61 3.74 -7.33
N LEU A 268 5.71 3.22 -7.88
CA LEU A 268 6.71 2.45 -7.13
C LEU A 268 7.42 3.33 -6.10
N PHE A 269 7.87 4.52 -6.49
CA PHE A 269 8.51 5.46 -5.58
C PHE A 269 7.58 5.83 -4.42
N ASP A 270 6.32 6.18 -4.71
CA ASP A 270 5.32 6.48 -3.70
C ASP A 270 5.07 5.28 -2.77
N ALA A 271 5.00 4.07 -3.32
CA ALA A 271 4.85 2.84 -2.54
C ALA A 271 6.07 2.58 -1.64
N LEU A 272 7.29 2.76 -2.14
CA LEU A 272 8.52 2.64 -1.34
C LEU A 272 8.55 3.66 -0.20
N MET A 273 8.17 4.91 -0.48
CA MET A 273 8.14 5.97 0.52
C MET A 273 7.09 5.70 1.60
N SER A 274 5.92 5.18 1.22
CA SER A 274 4.84 4.79 2.15
C SER A 274 5.27 3.72 3.17
N ARG A 275 6.21 2.84 2.79
CA ARG A 275 6.72 1.72 3.59
C ARG A 275 8.24 1.79 3.78
N SER A 276 8.78 2.99 3.88
CA SER A 276 10.22 3.23 3.96
C SER A 276 10.93 2.49 5.11
N GLU A 277 10.22 2.19 6.20
CA GLU A 277 10.73 1.36 7.32
C GLU A 277 11.09 -0.06 6.85
N LEU A 278 10.17 -0.72 6.13
CA LEU A 278 10.38 -2.06 5.61
C LEU A 278 11.47 -2.08 4.54
N VAL A 279 11.54 -1.03 3.71
CA VAL A 279 12.60 -0.86 2.71
C VAL A 279 13.96 -0.76 3.40
N CYS A 280 14.07 0.01 4.48
CA CYS A 280 15.32 0.11 5.25
C CYS A 280 15.72 -1.23 5.87
N TYR A 281 14.78 -1.95 6.48
CA TYR A 281 15.06 -3.29 7.03
C TYR A 281 15.52 -4.26 5.95
N PHE A 282 14.87 -4.24 4.79
CA PHE A 282 15.26 -5.07 3.66
C PHE A 282 16.68 -4.73 3.19
N VAL A 283 17.02 -3.45 3.02
CA VAL A 283 18.35 -3.02 2.57
C VAL A 283 19.43 -3.35 3.60
N LEU A 284 19.14 -3.23 4.91
CA LEU A 284 20.04 -3.66 6.00
C LEU A 284 20.32 -5.17 5.97
N ILE A 285 19.27 -5.98 5.77
CA ILE A 285 19.41 -7.44 5.66
C ILE A 285 20.16 -7.80 4.37
N LEU A 286 19.84 -7.16 3.25
CA LEU A 286 20.51 -7.37 1.96
C LEU A 286 22.01 -7.03 2.06
N ASN A 287 22.37 -5.96 2.77
CA ASN A 287 23.77 -5.64 3.04
C ASN A 287 24.48 -6.77 3.79
N HIS A 288 23.81 -7.39 4.77
CA HIS A 288 24.36 -8.56 5.46
C HIS A 288 24.48 -9.78 4.55
N LEU A 289 23.47 -10.05 3.71
CA LEU A 289 23.48 -11.18 2.77
C LEU A 289 24.63 -11.08 1.75
N VAL A 290 24.97 -9.87 1.29
CA VAL A 290 26.05 -9.66 0.32
C VAL A 290 27.43 -9.66 0.98
N ASN A 291 27.58 -8.99 2.12
CA ASN A 291 28.89 -8.79 2.75
C ASN A 291 29.30 -9.89 3.74
N ALA A 292 28.35 -10.67 4.28
CA ALA A 292 28.54 -11.81 5.18
C ALA A 292 29.71 -11.64 6.18
N SER A 293 29.70 -10.55 6.97
CA SER A 293 30.78 -10.19 7.88
C SER A 293 30.25 -9.92 9.30
N LEU A 294 31.13 -9.94 10.30
CA LEU A 294 30.76 -9.62 11.68
C LEU A 294 30.23 -8.18 11.83
N LEU A 295 30.81 -7.21 11.09
CA LEU A 295 30.30 -5.83 11.09
C LEU A 295 28.90 -5.75 10.48
N SER A 296 28.60 -6.55 9.45
CA SER A 296 27.25 -6.56 8.87
C SER A 296 26.24 -7.37 9.68
N LEU A 297 26.69 -8.27 10.57
CA LEU A 297 25.81 -9.09 11.42
C LEU A 297 25.02 -8.26 12.44
N VAL A 298 25.58 -7.14 12.90
CA VAL A 298 24.89 -6.23 13.84
C VAL A 298 23.59 -5.68 13.24
N TYR A 299 23.53 -5.49 11.91
CA TYR A 299 22.33 -4.97 11.23
C TYR A 299 21.10 -5.88 11.44
N PRO A 300 21.04 -7.14 10.95
CA PRO A 300 19.88 -7.99 11.13
C PRO A 300 19.58 -8.28 12.60
N VAL A 301 20.60 -8.40 13.46
CA VAL A 301 20.40 -8.58 14.91
C VAL A 301 19.64 -7.40 15.50
N SER A 302 20.04 -6.16 15.17
CA SER A 302 19.32 -4.96 15.63
C SER A 302 17.90 -4.85 15.05
N VAL A 303 17.69 -5.25 13.79
CA VAL A 303 16.36 -5.24 13.16
C VAL A 303 15.42 -6.21 13.86
N PHE A 304 15.83 -7.47 14.07
CA PHE A 304 14.95 -8.50 14.64
C PHE A 304 14.76 -8.34 16.16
N LEU A 305 15.80 -8.01 16.91
CA LEU A 305 15.73 -7.96 18.38
C LEU A 305 15.31 -6.60 18.94
N TRP A 306 15.46 -5.52 18.19
CA TRP A 306 15.08 -4.18 18.66
C TRP A 306 13.94 -3.60 17.83
N ALA A 307 14.12 -3.46 16.52
CA ALA A 307 13.18 -2.73 15.67
C ALA A 307 11.82 -3.44 15.51
N MET A 308 11.82 -4.76 15.35
CA MET A 308 10.59 -5.55 15.17
C MET A 308 9.86 -5.87 16.47
N LEU A 309 10.55 -5.78 17.62
CA LEU A 309 9.95 -6.01 18.94
C LEU A 309 9.33 -4.75 19.55
N SER A 310 9.68 -3.55 19.07
CA SER A 310 9.06 -2.31 19.53
C SER A 310 7.63 -2.15 18.98
N VAL A 311 6.64 -2.13 19.88
CA VAL A 311 5.23 -1.79 19.58
C VAL A 311 4.99 -0.33 19.94
N PRO A 312 4.38 0.54 19.10
CA PRO A 312 3.84 0.34 17.75
C PRO A 312 4.76 0.75 16.57
N ARG A 313 5.90 1.41 16.83
CA ARG A 313 6.91 1.83 15.84
C ARG A 313 8.30 1.85 16.51
N PRO A 314 9.39 1.52 15.80
CA PRO A 314 10.75 1.73 16.31
C PRO A 314 10.96 3.17 16.79
N ASP A 315 11.68 3.29 17.89
CA ASP A 315 11.97 4.57 18.53
C ASP A 315 12.92 5.44 17.68
N LYS A 316 12.96 6.73 17.96
CA LYS A 316 13.88 7.68 17.28
C LYS A 316 15.34 7.31 17.53
N THR A 317 15.61 6.74 18.71
CA THR A 317 16.92 6.30 19.19
C THR A 317 17.47 5.16 18.34
N TYR A 318 16.68 4.14 18.01
CA TYR A 318 17.09 3.07 17.11
C TYR A 318 17.60 3.61 15.78
N TRP A 319 16.83 4.51 15.13
CA TRP A 319 17.24 5.07 13.83
C TRP A 319 18.53 5.89 13.91
N VAL A 320 18.73 6.66 14.98
CA VAL A 320 19.98 7.40 15.19
C VAL A 320 21.14 6.44 15.41
N VAL A 321 20.96 5.40 16.24
CA VAL A 321 22.00 4.39 16.51
C VAL A 321 22.38 3.65 15.23
N VAL A 322 21.42 3.24 14.41
CA VAL A 322 21.68 2.55 13.14
C VAL A 322 22.45 3.45 12.17
N ILE A 323 22.09 4.73 12.04
CA ILE A 323 22.80 5.68 11.18
C ILE A 323 24.24 5.92 11.68
N THR A 324 24.42 6.17 12.97
CA THR A 324 25.76 6.37 13.54
C THR A 324 26.61 5.10 13.42
N TYR A 325 26.00 3.92 13.56
CA TYR A 325 26.68 2.64 13.37
C TYR A 325 27.11 2.42 11.91
N THR A 326 26.23 2.67 10.93
CA THR A 326 26.60 2.54 9.50
C THR A 326 27.69 3.53 9.11
N GLU A 327 27.64 4.77 9.59
CA GLU A 327 28.71 5.77 9.41
C GLU A 327 30.04 5.27 9.99
N ALA A 328 30.04 4.76 11.22
CA ALA A 328 31.23 4.21 11.86
C ALA A 328 31.80 3.01 11.08
N VAL A 329 30.95 2.09 10.59
CA VAL A 329 31.38 0.94 9.78
C VAL A 329 32.02 1.39 8.47
N VAL A 330 31.47 2.40 7.78
CA VAL A 330 32.06 2.95 6.55
C VAL A 330 33.43 3.57 6.84
N LEU A 331 33.55 4.35 7.93
CA LEU A 331 34.83 4.94 8.34
C LEU A 331 35.86 3.86 8.69
N VAL A 332 35.46 2.83 9.45
CA VAL A 332 36.32 1.69 9.77
C VAL A 332 36.79 0.99 8.50
N LYS A 333 35.87 0.65 7.59
CA LYS A 333 36.21 0.01 6.32
C LYS A 333 37.15 0.87 5.46
N TYR A 334 36.96 2.19 5.46
CA TYR A 334 37.80 3.15 4.76
C TYR A 334 39.21 3.22 5.35
N LEU A 335 39.34 3.33 6.67
CA LEU A 335 40.63 3.36 7.36
C LEU A 335 41.48 2.12 7.08
N PHE A 336 40.84 0.97 6.88
CA PHE A 336 41.56 -0.26 6.62
C PHE A 336 41.86 -0.55 5.14
N GLN A 337 41.49 0.35 4.22
CA GLN A 337 41.91 0.25 2.81
C GLN A 337 43.37 0.66 2.58
N PHE A 338 44.01 1.34 3.55
CA PHE A 338 45.34 1.85 3.36
C PHE A 338 46.39 0.74 3.18
N GLY A 339 47.30 0.94 2.23
CA GLY A 339 48.38 0.00 1.91
C GLY A 339 49.50 -0.10 2.96
N PHE A 340 49.46 0.69 4.05
CA PHE A 340 50.46 0.58 5.12
C PHE A 340 50.25 -0.67 5.99
N ILE A 341 49.06 -1.24 5.93
CA ILE A 341 48.61 -2.32 6.80
C ILE A 341 49.28 -3.65 6.42
N PRO A 342 49.89 -4.38 7.37
CA PRO A 342 50.65 -5.60 7.08
C PRO A 342 49.85 -6.68 6.35
N TRP A 343 48.59 -6.89 6.75
CA TRP A 343 47.70 -7.89 6.14
C TRP A 343 47.19 -7.52 4.75
N ASN A 344 47.50 -6.32 4.28
CA ASN A 344 47.11 -5.82 2.96
C ASN A 344 48.22 -6.00 1.91
N LYS A 345 49.46 -6.23 2.35
CA LYS A 345 50.65 -6.33 1.48
C LYS A 345 50.93 -7.74 1.01
N GLU A 346 50.63 -8.72 1.85
CA GLU A 346 50.90 -10.14 1.57
C GLU A 346 49.57 -10.90 1.62
N THR A 347 49.10 -11.35 0.45
CA THR A 347 47.91 -12.21 0.35
C THR A 347 48.26 -13.66 -0.05
N PRO A 348 49.16 -14.38 0.66
CA PRO A 348 49.40 -15.79 0.37
C PRO A 348 48.19 -16.71 0.70
N PHE A 349 47.12 -16.16 1.30
CA PHE A 349 45.95 -16.89 1.77
C PHE A 349 44.62 -16.37 1.20
N SER A 350 44.60 -15.80 -0.01
CA SER A 350 43.43 -15.11 -0.58
C SER A 350 42.14 -15.96 -0.70
N HIS A 351 42.27 -17.30 -0.64
CA HIS A 351 41.15 -18.24 -0.74
C HIS A 351 40.73 -18.85 0.61
N ASN A 352 41.36 -18.50 1.73
CA ASN A 352 40.98 -19.06 3.03
C ASN A 352 39.75 -18.35 3.61
N PRO A 353 38.62 -19.05 3.82
CA PRO A 353 37.42 -18.45 4.41
C PRO A 353 37.65 -17.99 5.86
N PHE A 354 38.64 -18.57 6.56
CA PHE A 354 38.97 -18.25 7.95
C PHE A 354 39.96 -17.08 8.12
N PHE A 355 40.23 -16.30 7.07
CA PHE A 355 41.10 -15.13 7.18
C PHE A 355 40.45 -14.07 8.10
N PRO A 356 41.07 -13.68 9.23
CA PRO A 356 40.40 -12.81 10.21
C PRO A 356 39.91 -11.46 9.65
N PRO A 357 40.67 -10.74 8.79
CA PRO A 357 40.16 -9.53 8.14
C PRO A 357 38.92 -9.77 7.26
N ARG A 358 38.78 -10.95 6.64
CA ARG A 358 37.58 -11.31 5.87
C ARG A 358 36.38 -11.57 6.78
N ILE A 359 36.56 -12.31 7.87
CA ILE A 359 35.48 -12.58 8.85
C ILE A 359 34.95 -11.27 9.46
N ILE A 360 35.87 -10.35 9.80
CA ILE A 360 35.48 -9.05 10.36
C ILE A 360 34.85 -8.16 9.28
N GLY A 361 35.23 -8.29 8.00
CA GLY A 361 34.73 -7.47 6.90
C GLY A 361 35.62 -6.27 6.56
N ILE A 362 36.92 -6.40 6.82
CA ILE A 362 37.98 -5.40 6.67
C ILE A 362 38.90 -5.74 5.46
N GLU A 363 38.48 -6.67 4.61
CA GLU A 363 39.22 -7.06 3.41
C GLU A 363 39.34 -5.89 2.40
N GLN A 364 40.53 -5.69 1.83
CA GLN A 364 40.73 -4.70 0.78
C GLN A 364 40.02 -5.15 -0.51
N LYS A 365 39.08 -4.35 -1.00
CA LYS A 365 38.34 -4.57 -2.25
C LYS A 365 38.14 -3.22 -2.93
N SER A 366 38.02 -3.22 -4.27
CA SER A 366 37.67 -2.00 -5.02
C SER A 366 36.30 -1.44 -4.61
N ASP A 367 35.33 -2.32 -4.38
CA ASP A 367 33.94 -1.97 -4.13
C ASP A 367 33.53 -2.16 -2.65
N PHE A 368 34.45 -1.87 -1.73
CA PHE A 368 34.31 -2.21 -0.32
C PHE A 368 33.14 -1.50 0.41
N ALA A 369 32.70 -0.33 -0.08
CA ALA A 369 31.72 0.52 0.59
C ALA A 369 30.43 0.75 -0.21
N LEU A 370 30.27 0.24 -1.43
CA LEU A 370 29.10 0.56 -2.27
C LEU A 370 27.77 0.23 -1.58
N PHE A 371 27.65 -0.96 -1.01
CA PHE A 371 26.43 -1.39 -0.31
C PHE A 371 26.19 -0.62 0.99
N ASP A 372 27.24 -0.29 1.76
CA ASP A 372 27.08 0.51 2.98
C ASP A 372 26.73 1.97 2.69
N LEU A 373 27.24 2.54 1.59
CA LEU A 373 26.84 3.87 1.09
C LEU A 373 25.38 3.87 0.63
N PHE A 374 24.95 2.80 -0.05
CA PHE A 374 23.55 2.63 -0.44
C PHE A 374 22.63 2.50 0.78
N VAL A 375 23.05 1.74 1.81
CA VAL A 375 22.33 1.66 3.10
C VAL A 375 22.22 3.04 3.75
N LEU A 376 23.32 3.80 3.83
CA LEU A 376 23.31 5.16 4.37
C LEU A 376 22.33 6.06 3.62
N PHE A 377 22.35 6.02 2.29
CA PHE A 377 21.42 6.76 1.45
C PHE A 377 19.95 6.44 1.77
N CYS A 378 19.60 5.14 1.85
CA CYS A 378 18.24 4.72 2.22
C CYS A 378 17.85 5.17 3.64
N LEU A 379 18.75 5.07 4.62
CA LEU A 379 18.49 5.51 5.99
C LEU A 379 18.28 7.03 6.09
N PHE A 380 19.03 7.82 5.32
CA PHE A 380 18.82 9.27 5.26
C PHE A 380 17.49 9.64 4.61
N ILE A 381 17.09 8.93 3.54
CA ILE A 381 15.76 9.09 2.95
C ILE A 381 14.67 8.75 3.97
N HIS A 382 14.78 7.62 4.67
CA HIS A 382 13.81 7.27 5.69
C HIS A 382 13.75 8.33 6.81
N ARG A 383 14.90 8.84 7.24
CA ARG A 383 14.96 9.93 8.23
C ARG A 383 14.33 11.23 7.70
N SER A 384 14.50 11.57 6.42
CA SER A 384 13.88 12.75 5.85
C SER A 384 12.36 12.60 5.78
N VAL A 385 11.85 11.41 5.41
CA VAL A 385 10.42 11.08 5.44
C VAL A 385 9.85 11.21 6.84
N LEU A 386 10.51 10.61 7.85
CA LEU A 386 10.08 10.71 9.24
C LEU A 386 10.01 12.16 9.71
N LYS A 387 10.99 12.99 9.34
CA LYS A 387 10.96 14.42 9.69
C LYS A 387 9.82 15.15 9.00
N VAL A 388 9.61 14.95 7.70
CA VAL A 388 8.53 15.63 6.96
C VAL A 388 7.17 15.23 7.50
N VAL A 389 6.91 13.94 7.72
CA VAL A 389 5.64 13.46 8.27
C VAL A 389 5.43 13.96 9.70
N LEU A 390 6.47 13.93 10.54
CA LEU A 390 6.38 14.37 11.93
C LEU A 390 6.19 15.89 12.03
N ILE A 391 6.87 16.67 11.19
CA ILE A 391 6.70 18.13 11.12
C ILE A 391 5.29 18.47 10.64
N LYS A 392 4.81 17.82 9.56
CA LYS A 392 3.44 18.03 9.05
C LYS A 392 2.39 17.67 10.11
N ALA A 393 2.56 16.56 10.82
CA ALA A 393 1.66 16.16 11.92
C ALA A 393 1.71 17.14 13.12
N CYS A 394 2.87 17.70 13.43
CA CYS A 394 3.03 18.67 14.51
C CYS A 394 2.41 20.04 14.15
N SER A 395 2.53 20.50 12.89
CA SER A 395 1.87 21.72 12.40
C SER A 395 0.36 21.61 12.50
N SER A 396 -0.20 20.53 11.94
CA SER A 396 -1.63 20.20 12.01
C SER A 396 -2.13 20.08 13.45
N SER A 397 -1.36 19.42 14.34
CA SER A 397 -1.69 19.34 15.75
C SER A 397 -1.60 20.68 16.48
N MET A 398 -0.64 21.56 16.15
CA MET A 398 -0.55 22.90 16.73
C MET A 398 -1.73 23.77 16.30
N CYS A 399 -2.21 23.65 15.05
CA CYS A 399 -3.42 24.31 14.59
C CYS A 399 -4.70 23.73 15.22
N ALA A 400 -4.79 22.42 15.44
CA ALA A 400 -5.89 21.83 16.20
C ALA A 400 -5.89 22.27 17.68
N HIS A 401 -4.70 22.52 18.25
CA HIS A 401 -4.53 22.90 19.65
C HIS A 401 -4.77 24.40 19.93
N GLU A 402 -4.89 25.25 18.90
CA GLU A 402 -5.40 26.63 19.04
C GLU A 402 -6.93 26.67 19.27
N GLY A 403 -7.64 25.55 19.10
CA GLY A 403 -9.05 25.38 19.49
C GLY A 403 -9.27 24.86 20.92
N THR A 404 -8.24 24.34 21.59
CA THR A 404 -8.37 23.78 22.94
C THR A 404 -7.11 24.03 23.73
N LEU A 405 -7.17 25.04 24.58
CA LEU A 405 -6.14 25.49 25.51
C LEU A 405 -5.32 24.34 26.14
N LEU A 406 -4.02 24.36 25.84
CA LEU A 406 -2.90 24.22 26.77
C LEU A 406 -3.25 23.74 28.20
N LYS A 407 -2.88 22.48 28.49
CA LYS A 407 -2.33 21.93 29.76
C LYS A 407 -2.88 20.53 30.04
N ARG A 408 -2.20 19.44 29.61
CA ARG A 408 -1.79 18.37 30.57
C ARG A 408 -1.02 17.16 30.07
N VAL A 409 -0.82 16.91 28.78
CA VAL A 409 -0.22 15.62 28.37
C VAL A 409 1.16 15.87 27.78
N TRP A 410 2.17 15.17 28.30
CA TRP A 410 3.62 15.29 28.04
C TRP A 410 4.45 16.12 29.04
N SER A 411 4.22 15.86 30.33
CA SER A 411 5.30 15.69 31.30
C SER A 411 5.07 14.38 32.05
N SER A 412 5.46 13.26 31.45
CA SER A 412 5.85 12.03 32.12
C SER A 412 6.47 11.06 31.11
#